data_AF-A0A511SYF0-F1
#
_entry.id   AF-A0A511SYF0-F1
#
_cell.length_a   1.000
_cell.length_b   1.000
_cell.length_c   1.000
_cell.angle_alpha   90.00
_cell.angle_beta   90.00
_cell.angle_gamma   90.00
#
_symmetry.space_group_name_H-M   'P 1'
#
loop_
_entity.id
_entity.type
_entity.pdbx_description
1 polymer ?
#
loop_
_entity_poly.entity_id
_entity_poly.type
_entity_poly.pdbx_seq_one_letter_code
_entity_poly.pdbx_strand_id
1 'polypeptide(L)'
;MSPKLSRFLHLEKDRSERTKREQPSQLQNGGRRFEDIAERGAMPQGDVPEAHLERFKAEAPVVLEPRAASLEEAWDFPRCVVCASDNGRFAKLCQQCGADLGTPQQLEHRARLAVERREARAREQGEERQGALERLEQERRADSERYAYLLEKLRAEEQSYRGWRIFARHSTVGTGLLALLPNTLTRCLTVAGYVGVCAGLMRFGTGNTRGVGAWLLIVFVLLFVPRSALRHRWRLR
;
A
#
# COMPACT_ATOMS: atom_id res chain seq x y z
N MET A 1 17.66 -35.84 -55.91
CA MET A 1 16.85 -37.04 -55.64
C MET A 1 17.04 -37.43 -54.17
N SER A 2 16.10 -37.04 -53.33
CA SER A 2 16.27 -36.90 -51.89
C SER A 2 15.07 -37.48 -51.14
N PRO A 3 15.20 -38.68 -50.55
CA PRO A 3 14.25 -39.22 -49.59
C PRO A 3 14.82 -39.01 -48.17
N LYS A 4 14.27 -38.10 -47.36
CA LYS A 4 14.63 -37.97 -45.93
C LYS A 4 13.64 -37.17 -45.06
N LEU A 5 12.38 -37.03 -45.49
CA LEU A 5 11.33 -36.33 -44.74
C LEU A 5 10.19 -37.26 -44.26
N SER A 6 10.40 -38.58 -44.19
CA SER A 6 9.37 -39.52 -43.71
C SER A 6 9.23 -39.60 -42.18
N ARG A 7 10.11 -38.93 -41.42
CA ARG A 7 10.11 -39.02 -39.95
C ARG A 7 9.02 -38.19 -39.27
N PHE A 8 8.44 -37.22 -39.96
CA PHE A 8 7.42 -36.32 -39.40
C PHE A 8 5.99 -36.71 -39.77
N LEU A 9 5.80 -37.69 -40.66
CA LEU A 9 4.48 -38.09 -41.15
C LEU A 9 3.68 -39.00 -40.19
N HIS A 10 4.19 -39.23 -38.98
CA HIS A 10 3.54 -40.06 -37.95
C HIS A 10 3.21 -39.28 -36.66
N LEU A 11 3.40 -37.96 -36.63
CA LEU A 11 3.01 -37.13 -35.49
C LEU A 11 1.56 -36.63 -35.57
N GLU A 12 0.94 -36.68 -36.74
CA GLU A 12 -0.51 -36.49 -36.91
C GLU A 12 -1.22 -37.84 -36.66
N LYS A 13 -1.17 -38.31 -35.42
CA LYS A 13 -2.09 -39.36 -35.00
C LYS A 13 -3.42 -38.68 -34.76
N ASP A 14 -4.34 -38.86 -35.72
CA ASP A 14 -5.74 -38.48 -35.60
C ASP A 14 -6.25 -38.89 -34.22
N ARG A 15 -6.79 -37.90 -33.52
CA ARG A 15 -7.39 -38.06 -32.20
C ARG A 15 -8.70 -38.81 -32.41
N SER A 16 -8.59 -40.13 -32.55
CA SER A 16 -9.71 -41.05 -32.74
C SER A 16 -10.83 -40.72 -31.76
N GLU A 17 -12.02 -40.55 -32.33
CA GLU A 17 -13.28 -40.28 -31.66
C GLU A 17 -13.37 -40.97 -30.31
N ARG A 18 -13.28 -40.15 -29.25
CA ARG A 18 -13.63 -40.57 -27.90
C ARG A 18 -15.13 -40.82 -27.93
N THR A 19 -15.48 -42.10 -27.91
CA THR A 19 -16.82 -42.65 -27.81
C THR A 19 -17.73 -41.76 -26.95
N LYS A 20 -18.84 -41.32 -27.55
CA LYS A 20 -20.00 -40.74 -26.88
C LYS A 20 -20.31 -41.54 -25.61
N ARG A 21 -19.87 -41.03 -24.47
CA ARG A 21 -20.47 -41.35 -23.17
C ARG A 21 -21.23 -40.10 -22.78
N GLU A 22 -22.54 -40.18 -22.96
CA GLU A 22 -23.50 -39.15 -22.56
C GLU A 22 -23.37 -38.91 -21.06
N GLN A 23 -22.59 -37.90 -20.70
CA GLN A 23 -22.77 -37.13 -19.47
C GLN A 23 -22.52 -35.67 -19.84
N PRO A 24 -23.52 -34.78 -19.73
CA PRO A 24 -23.31 -33.38 -20.00
C PRO A 24 -22.34 -32.84 -18.96
N SER A 25 -21.11 -32.56 -19.39
CA SER A 25 -20.21 -31.72 -18.63
C SER A 25 -20.83 -30.32 -18.59
N GLN A 26 -21.42 -29.97 -17.45
CA GLN A 26 -21.80 -28.60 -17.15
C GLN A 26 -20.50 -27.77 -17.14
N LEU A 27 -20.18 -27.17 -18.28
CA LEU A 27 -19.30 -26.02 -18.34
C LEU A 27 -20.05 -24.85 -17.68
N GLN A 28 -19.99 -24.80 -16.35
CA GLN A 28 -20.39 -23.62 -15.61
C GLN A 28 -19.45 -22.48 -15.99
N ASN A 29 -20.06 -21.44 -16.53
CA ASN A 29 -19.51 -20.13 -16.87
C ASN A 29 -18.27 -19.76 -16.05
N GLY A 30 -17.15 -19.54 -16.73
CA GLY A 30 -15.85 -19.16 -16.19
C GLY A 30 -15.78 -17.71 -15.66
N GLY A 31 -16.74 -17.31 -14.82
CA GLY A 31 -16.74 -16.01 -14.14
C GLY A 31 -16.42 -16.06 -12.64
N ARG A 32 -16.67 -17.19 -11.96
CA ARG A 32 -16.64 -17.26 -10.48
C ARG A 32 -15.45 -18.01 -9.87
N ARG A 33 -14.52 -18.52 -10.68
CA ARG A 33 -13.42 -19.37 -10.18
C ARG A 33 -12.46 -18.64 -9.23
N PHE A 34 -12.47 -17.30 -9.22
CA PHE A 34 -11.64 -16.48 -8.34
C PHE A 34 -12.40 -15.81 -7.19
N GLU A 35 -13.75 -15.81 -7.21
CA GLU A 35 -14.56 -15.24 -6.12
C GLU A 35 -14.66 -16.22 -4.93
N ASP A 36 -14.62 -17.53 -5.19
CA ASP A 36 -14.67 -18.57 -4.15
C ASP A 36 -13.39 -18.70 -3.30
N ILE A 37 -12.30 -18.02 -3.65
CA ILE A 37 -11.06 -18.04 -2.85
C ILE A 37 -11.22 -17.15 -1.61
N ALA A 38 -12.03 -16.08 -1.68
CA ALA A 38 -12.33 -15.23 -0.53
C ALA A 38 -13.28 -15.93 0.47
N GLU A 39 -14.21 -16.75 -0.01
CA GLU A 39 -15.15 -17.49 0.87
C GLU A 39 -14.54 -18.74 1.50
N ARG A 40 -13.50 -19.35 0.91
CA ARG A 40 -12.83 -20.52 1.49
C ARG A 40 -12.01 -20.22 2.76
N GLY A 41 -11.81 -18.95 3.11
CA GLY A 41 -11.25 -18.54 4.40
C GLY A 41 -12.20 -18.72 5.59
N ALA A 42 -13.49 -18.99 5.35
CA ALA A 42 -14.52 -19.07 6.39
C ALA A 42 -15.04 -20.50 6.66
N MET A 43 -14.49 -21.53 6.02
CA MET A 43 -14.82 -22.92 6.34
C MET A 43 -13.99 -23.39 7.54
N PRO A 44 -14.58 -24.05 8.56
CA PRO A 44 -13.81 -24.67 9.62
C PRO A 44 -12.81 -25.64 8.99
N GLN A 45 -11.53 -25.49 9.34
CA GLN A 45 -10.49 -26.43 8.99
C GLN A 45 -10.95 -27.81 9.46
N GLY A 46 -11.35 -28.66 8.52
CA GLY A 46 -11.65 -30.05 8.85
C GLY A 46 -10.38 -30.66 9.43
N ASP A 47 -10.52 -31.30 10.60
CA ASP A 47 -9.44 -32.03 11.27
C ASP A 47 -8.81 -33.02 10.29
N VAL A 48 -7.70 -32.61 9.69
CA VAL A 48 -6.78 -33.51 9.01
C VAL A 48 -6.09 -34.28 10.14
N PRO A 49 -6.23 -35.61 10.25
CA PRO A 49 -5.64 -36.37 11.34
C PRO A 49 -4.14 -36.09 11.41
N GLU A 50 -3.71 -35.49 12.53
CA GLU A 50 -2.35 -34.95 12.75
C GLU A 50 -1.23 -36.00 12.63
N ALA A 51 -1.58 -37.28 12.64
CA ALA A 51 -0.65 -38.40 12.62
C ALA A 51 0.32 -38.43 11.42
N HIS A 52 -0.04 -37.83 10.27
CA HIS A 52 0.85 -37.78 9.10
C HIS A 52 1.70 -36.50 9.02
N LEU A 53 1.43 -35.48 9.84
CA LEU A 53 2.19 -34.23 9.85
C LEU A 53 3.31 -34.25 10.90
N GLU A 54 3.23 -35.09 11.93
CA GLU A 54 4.30 -35.19 12.94
C GLU A 54 5.64 -35.63 12.33
N ARG A 55 5.61 -36.49 11.31
CA ARG A 55 6.83 -36.92 10.60
C ARG A 55 7.59 -35.76 9.96
N PHE A 56 6.87 -34.72 9.53
CA PHE A 56 7.45 -33.56 8.86
C PHE A 56 7.67 -32.36 9.80
N LYS A 57 7.09 -32.37 11.02
CA LYS A 57 7.37 -31.37 12.06
C LYS A 57 8.71 -31.64 12.79
N ALA A 58 9.15 -32.91 12.83
CA ALA A 58 10.38 -33.30 13.52
C ALA A 58 11.66 -33.10 12.68
N GLU A 59 11.53 -32.91 11.37
CA GLU A 59 12.66 -32.66 10.49
C GLU A 59 12.80 -31.15 10.32
N ALA A 60 13.90 -30.59 10.84
CA ALA A 60 14.19 -29.18 10.65
C ALA A 60 14.09 -28.85 9.15
N PRO A 61 13.39 -27.77 8.75
CA PRO A 61 13.27 -27.42 7.36
C PRO A 61 14.68 -27.36 6.79
N VAL A 62 14.92 -28.10 5.70
CA VAL A 62 16.18 -28.00 4.96
C VAL A 62 16.24 -26.58 4.42
N VAL A 63 16.83 -25.69 5.22
CA VAL A 63 17.18 -24.36 4.79
C VAL A 63 18.23 -24.59 3.73
N LEU A 64 17.84 -24.44 2.48
CA LEU A 64 18.78 -24.24 1.40
C LEU A 64 19.54 -22.98 1.79
N GLU A 65 20.72 -23.16 2.40
CA GLU A 65 21.66 -22.08 2.68
C GLU A 65 21.64 -21.16 1.47
N PRO A 66 21.38 -19.85 1.64
CA PRO A 66 21.42 -18.90 0.55
C PRO A 66 22.81 -19.00 -0.05
N ARG A 67 22.88 -19.73 -1.15
CA ARG A 67 24.11 -20.10 -1.83
C ARG A 67 24.87 -18.82 -2.03
N ALA A 68 26.01 -18.67 -1.36
CA ALA A 68 26.82 -17.47 -1.47
C ALA A 68 27.00 -17.17 -2.97
N ALA A 69 26.62 -15.97 -3.40
CA ALA A 69 26.70 -15.56 -4.81
C ALA A 69 28.14 -15.67 -5.36
N SER A 70 29.14 -15.79 -4.49
CA SER A 70 30.53 -16.11 -4.82
C SER A 70 30.73 -17.52 -5.39
N LEU A 71 29.81 -18.46 -5.19
CA LEU A 71 29.87 -19.82 -5.74
C LEU A 71 29.27 -19.96 -7.13
N GLU A 72 28.59 -18.95 -7.70
CA GLU A 72 28.24 -18.99 -9.13
C GLU A 72 29.48 -18.94 -10.02
N GLU A 73 30.57 -18.37 -9.52
CA GLU A 73 31.89 -18.44 -10.15
C GLU A 73 32.48 -19.87 -10.12
N ALA A 74 31.95 -20.74 -9.25
CA ALA A 74 32.42 -22.12 -9.13
C ALA A 74 31.80 -23.06 -10.18
N TRP A 75 30.87 -22.59 -11.01
CA TRP A 75 30.27 -23.37 -12.12
C TRP A 75 30.82 -22.96 -13.48
N ASP A 76 32.03 -22.38 -13.53
CA ASP A 76 32.67 -22.07 -14.80
C ASP A 76 33.07 -23.35 -15.55
N PHE A 77 32.32 -23.63 -16.61
CA PHE A 77 32.64 -24.62 -17.65
C PHE A 77 33.84 -24.10 -18.46
N PRO A 78 35.00 -24.78 -18.45
CA PRO A 78 36.17 -24.31 -19.18
C PRO A 78 35.94 -24.36 -20.69
N ARG A 79 36.09 -23.20 -21.34
CA ARG A 79 36.02 -23.05 -22.80
C ARG A 79 37.39 -23.25 -23.41
N CYS A 80 37.56 -24.23 -24.29
CA CYS A 80 38.85 -24.54 -24.90
C CYS A 80 39.37 -23.38 -25.76
N VAL A 81 40.62 -22.96 -25.59
CA VAL A 81 41.22 -21.88 -26.40
C VAL A 81 41.44 -22.27 -27.87
N VAL A 82 41.55 -23.57 -28.15
CA VAL A 82 41.86 -24.09 -29.48
C VAL A 82 40.61 -24.15 -30.37
N CYS A 83 39.50 -24.69 -29.85
CA CYS A 83 38.28 -24.92 -30.62
C CYS A 83 37.05 -24.14 -30.11
N ALA A 84 37.21 -23.34 -29.05
CA ALA A 84 36.16 -22.55 -28.42
C ALA A 84 34.94 -23.35 -27.92
N SER A 85 35.06 -24.67 -27.73
CA SER A 85 34.00 -25.49 -27.17
C SER A 85 33.96 -25.38 -25.64
N ASP A 86 32.76 -25.36 -25.08
CA ASP A 86 32.58 -25.47 -23.63
C ASP A 86 32.71 -26.94 -23.20
N ASN A 87 33.34 -27.17 -22.06
CA ASN A 87 33.58 -28.52 -21.53
C ASN A 87 33.03 -28.65 -20.12
N GLY A 88 32.81 -29.89 -19.68
CA GLY A 88 32.40 -30.17 -18.30
C GLY A 88 33.37 -29.55 -17.28
N ARG A 89 32.83 -29.13 -16.12
CA ARG A 89 33.59 -28.45 -15.05
C ARG A 89 34.90 -29.15 -14.65
N PHE A 90 34.91 -30.47 -14.67
CA PHE A 90 36.05 -31.30 -14.25
C PHE A 90 36.79 -31.95 -15.44
N ALA A 91 36.50 -31.52 -16.68
CA ALA A 91 37.17 -32.05 -17.86
C ALA A 91 38.65 -31.64 -17.86
N LYS A 92 39.54 -32.63 -17.94
CA LYS A 92 40.97 -32.40 -18.14
C LYS A 92 41.34 -32.20 -19.61
N LEU A 93 40.57 -32.81 -20.51
CA LEU A 93 40.74 -32.71 -21.96
C LEU A 93 39.49 -32.13 -22.59
N CYS A 94 39.66 -31.41 -23.69
CA CYS A 94 38.56 -30.93 -24.50
C CYS A 94 37.83 -32.12 -25.14
N GLN A 95 36.51 -32.19 -24.96
CA GLN A 95 35.69 -33.26 -25.53
C GLN A 95 35.59 -33.17 -27.07
N GLN A 96 35.85 -32.00 -27.64
CA GLN A 96 35.74 -31.74 -29.08
C GLN A 96 37.06 -31.94 -29.84
N CYS A 97 38.18 -31.41 -29.34
CA CYS A 97 39.48 -31.44 -30.04
C CYS A 97 40.58 -32.20 -29.29
N GLY A 98 40.31 -32.72 -28.08
CA GLY A 98 41.28 -33.46 -27.28
C GLY A 98 42.39 -32.62 -26.62
N ALA A 99 42.38 -31.30 -26.79
CA ALA A 99 43.38 -30.40 -26.20
C ALA A 99 43.36 -30.45 -24.65
N ASP A 100 44.53 -30.37 -24.04
CA ASP A 100 44.67 -30.33 -22.58
C ASP A 100 44.19 -28.99 -22.00
N LEU A 101 43.18 -29.08 -21.13
CA LEU A 101 42.57 -27.93 -20.49
C LEU A 101 43.35 -27.43 -19.26
N GLY A 102 44.39 -28.16 -18.83
CA GLY A 102 45.28 -27.80 -17.72
C GLY A 102 46.50 -26.97 -18.13
N THR A 103 46.66 -26.63 -19.42
CA THR A 103 47.82 -25.86 -19.90
C THR A 103 47.84 -24.44 -19.29
N PRO A 104 49.03 -23.85 -19.08
CA PRO A 104 49.13 -22.51 -18.48
C PRO A 104 48.41 -21.44 -19.32
N GLN A 105 48.46 -21.56 -20.65
CA GLN A 105 47.73 -20.67 -21.57
C GLN A 105 46.20 -20.77 -21.39
N GLN A 106 45.67 -21.98 -21.20
CA GLN A 106 44.25 -22.21 -20.96
C GLN A 106 43.79 -21.65 -19.60
N LEU A 107 44.61 -21.80 -18.57
CA LEU A 107 44.35 -21.25 -17.24
C LEU A 107 44.36 -19.72 -17.25
N GLU A 108 45.31 -19.09 -17.95
CA GLU A 108 45.38 -17.64 -18.11
C GLU A 108 44.16 -17.10 -18.87
N HIS A 109 43.76 -17.76 -19.96
CA HIS A 109 42.55 -17.40 -20.70
C HIS A 109 41.29 -17.48 -19.83
N ARG A 110 41.17 -18.55 -19.03
CA ARG A 110 40.06 -18.72 -18.08
C ARG A 110 40.04 -17.60 -17.04
N ALA A 111 41.20 -17.24 -16.48
CA ALA A 111 41.30 -16.15 -15.52
C ALA A 111 40.85 -14.80 -16.13
N ARG A 112 41.25 -14.51 -17.37
CA ARG A 112 40.83 -13.30 -18.09
C ARG A 112 39.31 -13.26 -18.30
N LEU A 113 38.72 -14.35 -18.77
CA LEU A 113 37.26 -14.46 -18.96
C LEU A 113 36.50 -14.31 -17.64
N ALA A 114 37.04 -14.82 -16.54
CA ALA A 114 36.41 -14.66 -15.22
C ALA A 114 36.40 -13.18 -14.79
N VAL A 115 37.48 -12.44 -15.01
CA VAL A 115 37.55 -11.00 -14.73
C VAL A 115 36.55 -10.23 -15.60
N GLU A 116 36.52 -10.50 -16.90
CA GLU A 116 35.60 -9.83 -17.84
C GLU A 116 34.13 -10.07 -17.46
N ARG A 117 33.76 -11.32 -17.09
CA ARG A 117 32.41 -11.64 -16.63
C ARG A 117 32.05 -10.95 -15.31
N ARG A 118 33.00 -10.81 -14.38
CA ARG A 118 32.79 -10.08 -13.12
C ARG A 118 32.55 -8.60 -13.38
N GLU A 119 33.34 -8.00 -14.26
CA GLU A 119 33.18 -6.59 -14.63
C GLU A 119 31.85 -6.35 -15.35
N ALA A 120 31.47 -7.20 -16.30
CA ALA A 120 30.18 -7.11 -16.98
C ALA A 120 29.00 -7.20 -16.00
N ARG A 121 29.01 -8.20 -15.11
CA ARG A 121 27.96 -8.34 -14.08
C ARG A 121 27.93 -7.16 -13.10
N ALA A 122 29.09 -6.63 -12.73
CA ALA A 122 29.15 -5.46 -11.84
C ALA A 122 28.52 -4.21 -12.50
N ARG A 123 28.68 -4.05 -13.81
CA ARG A 123 28.04 -2.96 -14.57
C ARG A 123 26.53 -3.15 -14.65
N GLU A 124 26.07 -4.34 -15.03
CA GLU A 124 24.64 -4.67 -15.08
C GLU A 124 23.96 -4.45 -13.72
N GLN A 125 24.56 -4.96 -12.64
CA GLN A 125 24.05 -4.73 -11.28
C GLN A 125 24.07 -3.25 -10.89
N GLY A 126 25.06 -2.48 -11.35
CA GLY A 126 25.12 -1.04 -11.14
C GLY A 126 23.96 -0.31 -11.79
N GLU A 127 23.68 -0.62 -13.07
CA GLU A 127 22.58 -0.04 -13.85
C GLU A 127 21.21 -0.42 -13.27
N GLU A 128 21.01 -1.69 -12.90
CA GLU A 128 19.77 -2.15 -12.26
C GLU A 128 19.52 -1.44 -10.92
N ARG A 129 20.56 -1.28 -10.10
CA ARG A 129 20.46 -0.57 -8.81
C ARG A 129 20.14 0.91 -9.02
N GLN A 130 20.77 1.57 -9.98
CA GLN A 130 20.49 2.97 -10.30
C GLN A 130 19.06 3.13 -10.80
N GLY A 131 18.60 2.30 -11.74
CA GLY A 131 17.22 2.34 -12.22
C GLY A 131 16.19 2.03 -11.13
N ALA A 132 16.50 1.13 -10.20
CA ALA A 132 15.63 0.84 -9.06
C ALA A 132 15.53 2.03 -8.09
N LEU A 133 16.65 2.72 -7.81
CA LEU A 133 16.67 3.91 -6.98
C LEU A 133 15.88 5.05 -7.61
N GLU A 134 16.04 5.30 -8.91
CA GLU A 134 15.29 6.32 -9.63
C GLU A 134 13.78 6.08 -9.58
N ARG A 135 13.34 4.83 -9.75
CA ARG A 135 11.91 4.45 -9.63
C ARG A 135 11.38 4.71 -8.22
N LEU A 136 12.13 4.32 -7.19
CA LEU A 136 11.76 4.59 -5.80
C LEU A 136 11.67 6.09 -5.48
N GLU A 137 12.57 6.90 -6.04
CA GLU A 137 12.51 8.35 -5.89
C GLU A 137 11.29 8.96 -6.58
N GLN A 138 10.94 8.48 -7.78
CA GLN A 138 9.74 8.92 -8.49
C GLN A 138 8.46 8.55 -7.72
N GLU A 139 8.37 7.33 -7.20
CA GLU A 139 7.25 6.89 -6.36
C GLU A 139 7.11 7.76 -5.10
N ARG A 140 8.22 8.03 -4.40
CA ARG A 140 8.21 8.91 -3.22
C ARG A 140 7.72 10.32 -3.54
N ARG A 141 8.10 10.88 -4.69
CA ARG A 141 7.63 12.20 -5.13
C ARG A 141 6.13 12.18 -5.39
N ALA A 142 5.65 11.21 -6.17
CA ALA A 142 4.23 11.06 -6.48
C ALA A 142 3.38 10.86 -5.21
N ASP A 143 3.86 10.07 -4.25
CA ASP A 143 3.18 9.88 -2.97
C ASP A 143 3.18 11.17 -2.15
N SER A 144 4.30 11.89 -2.09
CA SER A 144 4.39 13.16 -1.36
C SER A 144 3.40 14.21 -1.90
N GLU A 145 3.22 14.28 -3.23
CA GLU A 145 2.26 15.17 -3.88
C GLU A 145 0.81 14.76 -3.55
N ARG A 146 0.51 13.46 -3.57
CA ARG A 146 -0.80 12.93 -3.17
C ARG A 146 -1.12 13.28 -1.72
N TYR A 147 -0.16 13.08 -0.80
CA TYR A 147 -0.35 13.42 0.60
C TYR A 147 -0.52 14.92 0.82
N ALA A 148 0.25 15.76 0.11
CA ALA A 148 0.12 17.22 0.18
C ALA A 148 -1.29 17.66 -0.26
N TYR A 149 -1.78 17.13 -1.38
CA TYR A 149 -3.12 17.41 -1.88
C TYR A 149 -4.22 16.99 -0.88
N LEU A 150 -4.10 15.79 -0.30
CA LEU A 150 -5.06 15.31 0.71
C LEU A 150 -5.05 16.18 1.97
N LEU A 151 -3.88 16.60 2.42
CA LEU A 151 -3.74 17.51 3.57
C LEU A 151 -4.37 18.87 3.30
N GLU A 152 -4.18 19.44 2.09
CA GLU A 152 -4.82 20.69 1.70
C GLU A 152 -6.34 20.56 1.67
N LYS A 153 -6.86 19.46 1.11
CA LYS A 153 -8.29 19.19 1.09
C LYS A 153 -8.87 19.07 2.50
N LEU A 154 -8.21 18.33 3.38
CA LEU A 154 -8.62 18.21 4.79
C LEU A 154 -8.58 19.56 5.51
N ARG A 155 -7.55 20.39 5.26
CA ARG A 155 -7.49 21.75 5.83
C ARG A 155 -8.63 22.62 5.34
N ALA A 156 -8.98 22.55 4.04
CA ALA A 156 -10.10 23.30 3.48
C ALA A 156 -11.44 22.86 4.10
N GLU A 157 -11.65 21.55 4.24
CA GLU A 157 -12.82 21.00 4.93
C GLU A 157 -12.85 21.45 6.40
N GLU A 158 -11.75 21.30 7.15
CA GLU A 158 -11.68 21.75 8.54
C GLU A 158 -11.97 23.23 8.70
N GLN A 159 -11.43 24.10 7.82
CA GLN A 159 -11.72 25.53 7.84
C GLN A 159 -13.21 25.81 7.61
N SER A 160 -13.86 25.10 6.69
CA SER A 160 -15.31 25.26 6.44
C SER A 160 -16.17 24.88 7.65
N TYR A 161 -15.76 23.85 8.40
CA TYR A 161 -16.48 23.39 9.59
C TYR A 161 -16.01 24.02 10.90
N ARG A 162 -14.91 24.80 10.90
CA ARG A 162 -14.31 25.37 12.12
C ARG A 162 -15.27 26.29 12.86
N GLY A 163 -15.97 27.17 12.13
CA GLY A 163 -16.98 28.05 12.71
C GLY A 163 -18.12 27.24 13.36
N TRP A 164 -18.68 26.28 12.63
CA TRP A 164 -19.77 25.44 13.12
C TRP A 164 -19.36 24.51 14.28
N ARG A 165 -18.15 23.96 14.28
CA ARG A 165 -17.63 23.14 15.39
C ARG A 165 -17.44 23.94 16.67
N ILE A 166 -16.98 25.19 16.57
CA ILE A 166 -16.89 26.09 17.74
C ILE A 166 -18.29 26.24 18.33
N PHE A 167 -19.30 26.57 17.53
CA PHE A 167 -20.68 26.71 18.02
C PHE A 167 -21.28 25.38 18.53
N ALA A 168 -20.96 24.24 17.92
CA ALA A 168 -21.48 22.93 18.34
C ALA A 168 -20.90 22.44 19.68
N ARG A 169 -19.68 22.87 20.04
CA ARG A 169 -19.03 22.48 21.31
C ARG A 169 -19.56 23.26 22.52
N HIS A 170 -20.25 24.36 22.27
CA HIS A 170 -20.81 25.23 23.31
C HIS A 170 -22.30 24.95 23.51
N SER A 171 -22.71 24.80 24.77
CA SER A 171 -24.11 24.53 25.13
C SER A 171 -25.04 25.72 24.89
N THR A 172 -24.47 26.92 24.71
CA THR A 172 -25.19 28.19 24.52
C THR A 172 -24.60 28.99 23.37
N VAL A 173 -25.45 29.71 22.63
CA VAL A 173 -25.02 30.53 21.49
C VAL A 173 -24.13 31.68 21.95
N GLY A 174 -24.42 32.25 23.13
CA GLY A 174 -23.63 33.33 23.74
C GLY A 174 -22.20 32.91 24.07
N THR A 175 -21.98 31.68 24.58
CA THR A 175 -20.60 31.20 24.85
C THR A 175 -19.84 30.89 23.56
N GLY A 176 -20.52 30.41 22.51
CA GLY A 176 -19.92 30.25 21.19
C GLY A 176 -19.48 31.57 20.55
N LEU A 177 -20.29 32.63 20.68
CA LEU A 177 -19.92 33.98 20.21
C LEU A 177 -18.73 34.56 20.99
N LEU A 178 -18.71 34.41 22.31
CA LEU A 178 -17.57 34.86 23.13
C LEU A 178 -16.29 34.08 22.86
N ALA A 179 -16.38 32.82 22.46
CA ALA A 179 -15.23 31.99 22.11
C ALA A 179 -14.49 32.47 20.86
N LEU A 180 -15.14 33.24 19.97
CA LEU A 180 -14.51 33.86 18.81
C LEU A 180 -13.55 35.00 19.18
N LEU A 181 -13.71 35.61 20.35
CA LEU A 181 -12.75 36.61 20.85
C LEU A 181 -11.57 35.87 21.49
N PRO A 182 -10.32 36.05 21.03
CA PRO A 182 -9.18 35.29 21.55
C PRO A 182 -8.78 35.72 22.97
N ASN A 183 -8.96 37.00 23.32
CA ASN A 183 -8.52 37.55 24.60
C ASN A 183 -9.63 37.53 25.66
N THR A 184 -9.29 37.11 26.87
CA THR A 184 -10.19 37.10 28.04
C THR A 184 -10.61 38.51 28.45
N LEU A 185 -9.68 39.48 28.39
CA LEU A 185 -9.98 40.88 28.69
C LEU A 185 -11.00 41.48 27.72
N THR A 186 -10.87 41.22 26.41
CA THR A 186 -11.85 41.70 25.43
C THR A 186 -13.23 41.04 25.63
N ARG A 187 -13.27 39.77 26.06
CA ARG A 187 -14.54 39.11 26.44
C ARG A 187 -15.20 39.80 27.64
N CYS A 188 -14.44 40.09 28.69
CA CYS A 188 -14.98 40.79 29.86
C CYS A 188 -15.44 42.20 29.53
N LEU A 189 -14.65 42.96 28.74
CA LEU A 189 -14.99 44.32 28.34
C LEU A 189 -16.22 44.39 27.43
N THR A 190 -16.37 43.45 26.48
CA THR A 190 -17.55 43.37 25.61
C THR A 190 -18.81 43.05 26.39
N VAL A 191 -18.75 42.09 27.33
CA VAL A 191 -19.88 41.76 28.21
C VAL A 191 -20.22 42.94 29.13
N ALA A 192 -19.23 43.52 29.80
CA ALA A 192 -19.42 44.66 30.69
C ALA A 192 -19.97 45.89 29.94
N GLY A 193 -19.45 46.17 28.74
CA GLY A 193 -19.93 47.23 27.87
C GLY A 193 -21.37 47.02 27.44
N TYR A 194 -21.73 45.81 27.00
CA TYR A 194 -23.10 45.49 26.61
C TYR A 194 -24.09 45.64 27.78
N VAL A 195 -23.76 45.08 28.94
CA VAL A 195 -24.58 45.19 30.15
C VAL A 195 -24.69 46.65 30.60
N GLY A 196 -23.58 47.39 30.55
CA GLY A 196 -23.53 48.82 30.88
C GLY A 196 -24.42 49.67 29.98
N VAL A 197 -24.42 49.41 28.66
CA VAL A 197 -25.32 50.09 27.71
C VAL A 197 -26.78 49.75 27.99
N CYS A 198 -27.11 48.48 28.23
CA CYS A 198 -28.48 48.09 28.56
C CYS A 198 -28.97 48.75 29.86
N ALA A 199 -28.15 48.73 30.91
CA ALA A 199 -28.46 49.36 32.19
C ALA A 199 -28.57 50.89 32.07
N GLY A 200 -27.69 51.52 31.29
CA GLY A 200 -27.74 52.95 30.98
C GLY A 200 -29.02 53.35 30.27
N LEU A 201 -29.44 52.59 29.25
CA LEU A 201 -30.70 52.80 28.53
C LEU A 201 -31.91 52.64 29.45
N MET A 202 -31.89 51.66 30.36
CA MET A 202 -32.97 51.48 31.33
C MET A 202 -33.04 52.62 32.36
N ARG A 203 -31.88 53.12 32.81
CA ARG A 203 -31.81 54.14 33.88
C ARG A 203 -32.02 55.56 33.38
N PHE A 204 -31.44 55.91 32.24
CA PHE A 204 -31.46 57.27 31.68
C PHE A 204 -32.38 57.44 30.48
N GLY A 205 -32.88 56.36 29.87
CA GLY A 205 -33.84 56.43 28.77
C GLY A 205 -35.19 57.00 29.20
N THR A 206 -35.87 57.70 28.30
CA THR A 206 -37.25 58.17 28.46
C THR A 206 -38.17 57.46 27.47
N GLY A 207 -39.38 57.09 27.93
CA GLY A 207 -40.39 56.41 27.11
C GLY A 207 -39.94 55.05 26.56
N ASN A 208 -40.07 54.87 25.25
CA ASN A 208 -39.83 53.60 24.55
C ASN A 208 -38.39 53.08 24.66
N THR A 209 -37.41 53.97 24.91
CA THR A 209 -35.99 53.57 25.02
C THR A 209 -35.70 52.68 26.23
N ARG A 210 -36.47 52.82 27.32
CA ARG A 210 -36.40 51.91 28.48
C ARG A 210 -36.84 50.50 28.10
N GLY A 211 -37.90 50.39 27.30
CA GLY A 211 -38.42 49.12 26.80
C GLY A 211 -37.40 48.41 25.91
N VAL A 212 -36.70 49.16 25.05
CA VAL A 212 -35.62 48.63 24.21
C VAL A 212 -34.46 48.11 25.07
N GLY A 213 -34.05 48.84 26.11
CA GLY A 213 -32.99 48.39 27.03
C GLY A 213 -33.37 47.08 27.77
N ALA A 214 -34.60 46.99 28.26
CA ALA A 214 -35.11 45.78 28.89
C ALA A 214 -35.19 44.60 27.92
N TRP A 215 -35.65 44.82 26.69
CA TRP A 215 -35.70 43.79 25.65
C TRP A 215 -34.31 43.28 25.26
N LEU A 216 -33.34 44.17 25.07
CA LEU A 216 -31.95 43.81 24.79
C LEU A 216 -31.31 42.99 25.91
N LEU A 217 -31.63 43.31 27.17
CA LEU A 217 -31.19 42.53 28.33
C LEU A 217 -31.79 41.11 28.30
N ILE A 218 -33.09 40.98 28.01
CA ILE A 218 -33.78 39.69 27.90
C ILE A 218 -33.18 38.84 26.77
N VAL A 219 -32.95 39.42 25.59
CA VAL A 219 -32.32 38.74 24.46
C VAL A 219 -30.91 38.26 24.83
N PHE A 220 -30.14 39.09 25.53
CA PHE A 220 -28.81 38.71 26.00
C PHE A 220 -28.87 37.54 26.97
N VAL A 221 -29.75 37.58 27.97
CA VAL A 221 -29.94 36.45 28.90
C VAL A 221 -30.33 35.18 28.14
N LEU A 222 -31.25 35.27 27.18
CA LEU A 222 -31.67 34.13 26.36
C LEU A 222 -30.52 33.52 25.53
N LEU A 223 -29.52 34.30 25.10
CA LEU A 223 -28.34 33.78 24.40
C LEU A 223 -27.47 32.87 25.29
N PHE A 224 -27.51 33.07 26.62
CA PHE A 224 -26.77 32.27 27.60
C PHE A 224 -27.60 31.17 28.27
N VAL A 225 -28.91 31.08 28.00
CA VAL A 225 -29.73 29.97 28.48
C VAL A 225 -29.49 28.73 27.60
N PRO A 226 -29.12 27.58 28.18
CA PRO A 226 -28.89 26.36 27.41
C PRO A 226 -30.18 25.92 26.71
N ARG A 227 -30.09 25.69 25.40
CA ARG A 227 -31.23 25.25 24.57
C ARG A 227 -31.86 23.94 25.08
N SER A 228 -31.11 23.11 25.78
CA SER A 228 -31.60 21.88 26.42
C SER A 228 -32.60 22.15 27.55
N ALA A 229 -32.38 23.20 28.36
CA ALA A 229 -33.29 23.58 29.45
C ALA A 229 -34.66 24.05 28.91
N LEU A 230 -34.66 24.72 27.76
CA LEU A 230 -35.89 25.13 27.10
C LEU A 230 -36.68 23.92 26.58
N ARG A 231 -36.05 22.92 25.96
CA ARG A 231 -36.74 21.74 25.42
C ARG A 231 -37.32 20.82 26.49
N HIS A 232 -36.67 20.71 27.65
CA HIS A 232 -37.14 19.82 28.72
C HIS A 232 -38.47 20.27 29.33
N ARG A 233 -38.77 21.57 29.28
CA ARG A 233 -40.00 22.16 29.82
C ARG A 233 -41.24 21.91 28.94
N TRP A 234 -41.05 21.56 27.67
CA TRP A 234 -42.13 21.25 26.72
C TRP A 234 -42.41 19.75 26.55
N ARG A 235 -41.58 18.86 27.13
CA ARG A 235 -41.82 17.41 27.12
C ARG A 235 -42.57 16.89 28.35
N LEU A 236 -42.82 17.75 29.33
CA LEU A 236 -43.51 17.43 30.60
C LEU A 236 -44.91 18.08 30.69
N ARG A 237 -45.44 18.57 29.57
CA ARG A 237 -46.83 18.95 29.38
C ARG A 237 -47.39 18.11 28.23
#